data_AF-A0A657B8Y7-F1
#
_entry.id   AF-A0A657B8Y7-F1
#
_cell.length_a   1.000
_cell.length_b   1.000
_cell.length_c   1.000
_cell.angle_alpha   90.00
_cell.angle_beta   90.00
_cell.angle_gamma   90.00
#
_symmetry.space_group_name_H-M   'P 1'
#
loop_
_entity.id
_entity.type
_entity.pdbx_description
1 polymer ?
#
loop_
_entity_poly.entity_id
_entity_poly.type
_entity_poly.pdbx_seq_one_letter_code
_entity_poly.pdbx_strand_id
1 'polypeptide(L)'
;RQLVRRSELLFLGDCNTCGTEQLKGQAYPALVGEALNRRIQNCGQTMATTREALKYFAHFGHDHLNAVFIQYGLVDSWSTLKAAPYVLYYPDNARRRFFRRWVKKWKKYGRKIGIGKLFGMTNQVPIEEYQANIAKILDAVSCPVFLIETAPNQDDSRNPAIQAYNAALAELAEQYAHASLIHCYEVFATNMQDYYQDATHFSPAGHAKLAEMISKHPLLSAP
;
A
#
# COMPACT_ATOMS: atom_id res chain seq x y z
N ARG A 1 26.12 10.58 -23.52
CA ARG A 1 25.42 10.57 -22.21
C ARG A 1 24.04 9.99 -22.44
N GLN A 2 23.79 8.74 -22.04
CA GLN A 2 22.44 8.18 -22.09
C GLN A 2 21.56 9.00 -21.13
N LEU A 3 20.54 9.66 -21.66
CA LEU A 3 19.46 10.21 -20.86
C LEU A 3 18.92 9.05 -20.03
N VAL A 4 19.15 9.08 -18.72
CA VAL A 4 18.38 8.28 -17.78
C VAL A 4 16.95 8.78 -17.95
N ARG A 5 16.18 8.13 -18.82
CA ARG A 5 14.76 8.44 -18.94
C ARG A 5 14.19 8.22 -17.53
N ARG A 6 13.39 9.13 -16.97
CA ARG A 6 12.84 9.00 -15.60
C ARG A 6 11.56 8.16 -15.63
N SER A 7 11.30 7.32 -14.63
CA SER A 7 10.12 6.44 -14.62
C SER A 7 8.81 7.23 -14.76
N GLU A 8 7.86 6.69 -15.52
CA GLU A 8 6.61 7.37 -15.88
C GLU A 8 5.47 7.00 -14.93
N LEU A 9 5.51 5.78 -14.37
CA LEU A 9 4.48 5.28 -13.44
C LEU A 9 5.10 5.04 -12.06
N LEU A 10 4.56 5.66 -11.03
CA LEU A 10 5.02 5.48 -9.65
C LEU A 10 4.05 4.56 -8.89
N PHE A 11 4.57 3.49 -8.30
CA PHE A 11 3.78 2.59 -7.45
C PHE A 11 4.26 2.71 -6.01
N LEU A 12 3.39 3.22 -5.13
CA LEU A 12 3.59 3.28 -3.69
C LEU A 12 2.73 2.20 -3.05
N GLY A 13 3.32 1.31 -2.27
CA GLY A 13 2.54 0.34 -1.53
C GLY A 13 3.34 -0.55 -0.59
N ASP A 14 2.77 -1.69 -0.24
CA ASP A 14 3.31 -2.62 0.75
C ASP A 14 3.94 -3.88 0.10
N CYS A 15 3.87 -5.03 0.77
CA CYS A 15 4.38 -6.30 0.26
C CYS A 15 3.69 -6.76 -1.01
N ASN A 16 2.40 -6.47 -1.22
CA ASN A 16 1.71 -6.82 -2.46
C ASN A 16 2.14 -5.93 -3.64
N THR A 17 2.74 -4.77 -3.37
CA THR A 17 3.32 -3.93 -4.42
C THR A 17 4.75 -4.34 -4.77
N CYS A 18 5.61 -4.65 -3.80
CA CYS A 18 6.98 -5.11 -4.11
C CYS A 18 7.05 -6.60 -4.51
N GLY A 19 6.03 -7.39 -4.17
CA GLY A 19 6.09 -8.84 -4.22
C GLY A 19 6.80 -9.44 -3.00
N THR A 20 6.86 -10.76 -2.94
CA THR A 20 7.58 -11.51 -1.90
C THR A 20 8.68 -12.38 -2.51
N GLU A 21 9.62 -12.85 -1.68
CA GLU A 21 10.66 -13.79 -2.13
C GLU A 21 10.07 -15.11 -2.66
N GLN A 22 8.87 -15.49 -2.21
CA GLN A 22 8.17 -16.72 -2.63
C GLN A 22 7.39 -16.54 -3.94
N LEU A 23 7.18 -15.31 -4.39
CA LEU A 23 6.39 -15.03 -5.58
C LEU A 23 7.08 -15.61 -6.83
N LYS A 24 6.45 -16.61 -7.44
CA LYS A 24 6.90 -17.19 -8.72
C LYS A 24 6.34 -16.37 -9.88
N GLY A 25 6.98 -15.24 -10.18
CA GLY A 25 6.58 -14.36 -11.27
C GLY A 25 6.82 -12.89 -10.94
N GLN A 26 6.11 -12.02 -11.64
CA GLN A 26 6.19 -10.58 -11.44
C GLN A 26 5.06 -10.07 -10.55
N ALA A 27 5.37 -9.09 -9.70
CA ALA A 27 4.35 -8.32 -9.00
C ALA A 27 3.57 -7.43 -9.99
N TYR A 28 2.33 -7.09 -9.62
CA TYR A 28 1.40 -6.35 -10.49
C TYR A 28 1.97 -5.04 -11.07
N PRO A 29 2.87 -4.26 -10.39
CA PRO A 29 3.41 -3.05 -11.00
C PRO A 29 4.18 -3.32 -12.30
N ALA A 30 4.97 -4.40 -12.34
CA ALA A 30 5.75 -4.76 -13.52
C ALA A 30 4.84 -5.17 -14.67
N LEU A 31 3.81 -5.97 -14.38
CA LEU A 31 2.79 -6.38 -15.35
C LEU A 31 2.03 -5.18 -15.94
N VAL A 32 1.69 -4.17 -15.12
CA VAL A 32 1.08 -2.92 -15.60
C VAL A 32 2.06 -2.14 -16.49
N GLY A 33 3.33 -2.05 -16.09
CA GLY A 33 4.37 -1.42 -16.90
C GLY A 33 4.54 -2.06 -18.29
N GLU A 34 4.54 -3.39 -18.34
CA GLU A 34 4.61 -4.16 -19.59
C GLU A 34 3.36 -3.94 -20.45
N ALA A 35 2.16 -4.04 -19.86
CA ALA A 35 0.90 -3.87 -20.57
C ALA A 35 0.74 -2.47 -21.19
N LEU A 36 1.24 -1.43 -20.52
CA LEU A 36 1.19 -0.05 -20.99
C LEU A 36 2.43 0.37 -21.78
N ASN A 37 3.44 -0.50 -21.92
CA ASN A 37 4.76 -0.19 -22.49
C ASN A 37 5.40 1.08 -21.86
N ARG A 38 5.33 1.17 -20.53
CA ARG A 38 5.78 2.33 -19.73
C ARG A 38 6.79 1.87 -18.68
N ARG A 39 7.73 2.75 -18.34
CA ARG A 39 8.70 2.44 -17.27
C ARG A 39 8.14 2.77 -15.91
N ILE A 40 8.34 1.85 -14.97
CA ILE A 40 7.80 1.95 -13.62
C ILE A 40 8.87 2.32 -12.59
N GLN A 41 8.43 2.93 -11.51
CA GLN A 41 9.16 3.04 -10.24
C GLN A 41 8.34 2.27 -9.19
N ASN A 42 8.80 1.09 -8.80
CA ASN A 42 8.16 0.30 -7.74
C ASN A 42 8.76 0.69 -6.38
N CYS A 43 7.98 1.36 -5.55
CA CYS A 43 8.30 1.75 -4.18
C CYS A 43 7.48 0.93 -3.16
N GLY A 44 7.07 -0.28 -3.53
CA GLY A 44 6.53 -1.26 -2.60
C GLY A 44 7.55 -1.62 -1.53
N GLN A 45 7.09 -1.84 -0.30
CA GLN A 45 7.95 -2.27 0.79
C GLN A 45 7.16 -3.10 1.80
N THR A 46 7.68 -4.28 2.14
CA THR A 46 7.10 -5.14 3.16
C THR A 46 6.89 -4.38 4.47
N MET A 47 5.69 -4.51 5.06
CA MET A 47 5.26 -3.85 6.30
C MET A 47 5.13 -2.32 6.24
N ALA A 48 5.21 -1.73 5.05
CA ALA A 48 5.06 -0.29 4.89
C ALA A 48 3.61 0.16 5.08
N THR A 49 3.48 1.39 5.54
CA THR A 49 2.21 2.12 5.72
C THR A 49 2.24 3.41 4.91
N THR A 50 1.15 4.17 4.92
CA THR A 50 1.10 5.51 4.32
C THR A 50 2.15 6.48 4.88
N ARG A 51 2.70 6.23 6.08
CA ARG A 51 3.83 7.00 6.61
C ARG A 51 5.10 6.80 5.79
N GLU A 52 5.37 5.58 5.33
CA GLU A 52 6.46 5.28 4.40
C GLU A 52 6.19 5.85 3.02
N ALA A 53 4.93 5.85 2.56
CA ALA A 53 4.55 6.44 1.26
C ALA A 53 5.08 7.88 1.13
N LEU A 54 4.87 8.71 2.15
CA LEU A 54 5.39 10.08 2.18
C LEU A 54 6.92 10.16 2.08
N LYS A 55 7.64 9.20 2.67
CA LYS A 55 9.10 9.15 2.60
C LYS A 55 9.59 8.71 1.23
N TYR A 56 8.93 7.73 0.62
CA TYR A 56 9.24 7.29 -0.74
C TYR A 56 8.95 8.38 -1.77
N PHE A 57 7.78 9.00 -1.68
CA PHE A 57 7.37 10.09 -2.56
C PHE A 57 8.35 11.29 -2.48
N ALA A 58 8.75 11.69 -1.27
CA ALA A 58 9.73 12.77 -1.11
C ALA A 58 11.14 12.39 -1.60
N HIS A 59 11.53 11.11 -1.51
CA HIS A 59 12.90 10.68 -1.81
C HIS A 59 13.21 10.65 -3.31
N PHE A 60 12.26 10.22 -4.15
CA PHE A 60 12.56 9.91 -5.54
C PHE A 60 12.47 11.09 -6.51
N GLY A 61 11.82 12.20 -6.13
CA GLY A 61 11.71 13.41 -6.95
C GLY A 61 10.92 13.18 -8.25
N HIS A 62 9.93 14.02 -8.52
CA HIS A 62 8.88 13.67 -9.49
C HIS A 62 8.64 14.79 -10.51
N ASP A 63 9.67 15.12 -11.30
CA ASP A 63 9.55 16.20 -12.29
C ASP A 63 8.60 15.84 -13.44
N HIS A 64 8.45 14.54 -13.76
CA HIS A 64 7.56 14.03 -14.81
C HIS A 64 6.98 12.66 -14.45
N LEU A 65 5.79 12.63 -13.86
CA LEU A 65 5.00 11.41 -13.66
C LEU A 65 3.77 11.44 -14.58
N ASN A 66 3.50 10.32 -15.23
CA ASN A 66 2.28 10.10 -16.00
C ASN A 66 1.13 9.62 -15.11
N ALA A 67 1.44 8.83 -14.07
CA ALA A 67 0.46 8.42 -13.07
C ALA A 67 1.13 7.96 -11.76
N VAL A 68 0.36 8.04 -10.67
CA VAL A 68 0.71 7.46 -9.36
C VAL A 68 -0.29 6.37 -9.01
N PHE A 69 0.18 5.27 -8.45
CA PHE A 69 -0.62 4.15 -7.95
C PHE A 69 -0.34 4.01 -6.46
N ILE A 70 -1.38 3.98 -5.63
CA ILE A 70 -1.26 3.91 -4.17
C ILE A 70 -2.02 2.68 -3.67
N GLN A 71 -1.30 1.71 -3.10
CA GLN A 71 -1.88 0.52 -2.47
C GLN A 71 -1.35 0.35 -1.05
N TYR A 72 -2.08 0.92 -0.08
CA TYR A 72 -1.86 0.75 1.35
C TYR A 72 -3.20 0.57 2.06
N GLY A 73 -3.17 0.13 3.32
CA GLY A 73 -4.37 -0.03 4.14
C GLY A 73 -4.31 -1.28 4.99
N LEU A 74 -3.67 -2.35 4.53
CA LEU A 74 -3.55 -3.58 5.32
C LEU A 74 -2.79 -3.32 6.62
N VAL A 75 -1.54 -2.88 6.55
CA VAL A 75 -0.72 -2.67 7.75
C VAL A 75 -1.21 -1.45 8.53
N ASP A 76 -1.67 -0.40 7.85
CA ASP A 76 -2.24 0.82 8.43
C ASP A 76 -3.41 0.48 9.38
N SER A 77 -4.31 -0.40 8.94
CA SER A 77 -5.49 -0.82 9.68
C SER A 77 -5.22 -1.81 10.82
N TRP A 78 -4.00 -2.34 10.97
CA TRP A 78 -3.71 -3.31 12.04
C TRP A 78 -3.89 -2.71 13.43
N SER A 79 -4.66 -3.41 14.26
CA SER A 79 -4.87 -3.02 15.65
C SER A 79 -3.57 -3.15 16.47
N THR A 80 -3.20 -2.09 17.17
CA THR A 80 -2.01 -2.00 18.00
C THR A 80 -2.28 -1.23 19.29
N LEU A 81 -1.36 -1.32 20.25
CA LEU A 81 -1.46 -0.58 21.51
C LEU A 81 -1.25 0.90 21.24
N LYS A 82 -2.11 1.79 21.77
CA LYS A 82 -2.01 3.24 21.56
C LYS A 82 -0.65 3.82 21.98
N ALA A 83 -0.07 3.30 23.05
CA ALA A 83 1.23 3.72 23.57
C ALA A 83 2.44 3.12 22.81
N ALA A 84 2.22 2.25 21.81
CA ALA A 84 3.33 1.61 21.14
C ALA A 84 3.91 2.50 20.03
N PRO A 85 5.20 2.84 20.09
CA PRO A 85 5.83 3.63 19.04
C PRO A 85 5.85 2.86 17.72
N TYR A 86 5.57 3.54 16.61
CA TYR A 86 5.79 3.02 15.27
C TYR A 86 7.18 3.42 14.79
N VAL A 87 7.96 2.44 14.33
CA VAL A 87 9.30 2.67 13.79
C VAL A 87 9.25 2.34 12.32
N LEU A 88 9.51 3.37 11.50
CA LEU A 88 9.41 3.25 10.04
C LEU A 88 10.29 2.12 9.48
N TYR A 89 9.81 1.50 8.42
CA TYR A 89 10.55 0.53 7.62
C TYR A 89 11.44 1.22 6.58
N TYR A 90 11.08 2.43 6.13
CA TYR A 90 11.86 3.21 5.15
C TYR A 90 12.08 4.69 5.58
N PRO A 91 13.24 5.31 5.27
CA PRO A 91 14.49 4.66 4.86
C PRO A 91 15.03 3.73 5.95
N ASP A 92 15.54 2.56 5.58
CA ASP A 92 16.06 1.63 6.57
C ASP A 92 17.47 2.01 7.03
N ASN A 93 17.77 1.82 8.32
CA ASN A 93 19.10 2.00 8.87
C ASN A 93 19.31 1.15 10.14
N ALA A 94 20.57 0.99 10.57
CA ALA A 94 20.92 0.16 11.72
C ALA A 94 20.19 0.56 13.00
N ARG A 95 20.01 1.87 13.25
CA ARG A 95 19.30 2.40 14.42
C ARG A 95 17.82 2.04 14.40
N ARG A 96 17.13 2.20 13.26
CA ARG A 96 15.72 1.81 13.09
C ARG A 96 15.53 0.30 13.23
N ARG A 97 16.42 -0.52 12.66
CA ARG A 97 16.43 -1.98 12.85
C ARG A 97 16.50 -2.36 14.32
N PHE A 98 17.38 -1.72 15.08
CA PHE A 98 17.49 -1.94 16.52
C PHE A 98 16.19 -1.55 17.26
N PHE A 99 15.65 -0.36 16.99
CA PHE A 99 14.40 0.07 17.64
C PHE A 99 13.21 -0.83 17.28
N ARG A 100 13.07 -1.30 16.03
CA ARG A 100 12.01 -2.26 15.66
C ARG A 100 12.06 -3.53 16.51
N ARG A 101 13.27 -4.06 16.77
CA ARG A 101 13.46 -5.22 17.65
C ARG A 101 13.03 -4.92 19.09
N TRP A 102 13.40 -3.75 19.60
CA TRP A 102 13.03 -3.31 20.95
C TRP A 102 11.52 -3.12 21.10
N VAL A 103 10.88 -2.41 20.17
CA VAL A 103 9.42 -2.20 20.14
C VAL A 103 8.68 -3.53 20.04
N LYS A 104 9.17 -4.46 19.22
CA LYS A 104 8.58 -5.81 19.12
C LYS A 104 8.59 -6.53 20.46
N LYS A 105 9.69 -6.46 21.22
CA LYS A 105 9.77 -7.00 22.58
C LYS A 105 8.78 -6.27 23.50
N TRP A 106 8.78 -4.95 23.50
CA TRP A 106 7.87 -4.16 24.35
C TRP A 106 6.39 -4.48 24.08
N LYS A 107 5.95 -4.50 22.81
CA LYS A 107 4.59 -4.91 22.41
C LYS A 107 4.25 -6.34 22.84
N LYS A 108 5.22 -7.27 22.80
CA LYS A 108 5.03 -8.65 23.25
C LYS A 108 4.79 -8.71 24.77
N TYR A 109 5.62 -8.02 25.55
CA TYR A 109 5.46 -7.98 27.01
C TYR A 109 4.21 -7.21 27.41
N GLY A 110 3.97 -6.03 26.85
CA GLY A 110 2.80 -5.19 27.15
C GLY A 110 1.46 -5.90 26.92
N ARG A 111 1.34 -6.69 25.86
CA ARG A 111 0.16 -7.55 25.65
C ARG A 111 0.02 -8.62 26.73
N LYS A 112 1.12 -9.26 27.14
CA LYS A 112 1.12 -10.30 28.18
C LYS A 112 0.69 -9.76 29.54
N ILE A 113 1.07 -8.53 29.89
CA ILE A 113 0.70 -7.88 31.16
C ILE A 113 -0.60 -7.05 31.07
N GLY A 114 -1.35 -7.13 29.97
CA GLY A 114 -2.66 -6.50 29.85
C GLY A 114 -2.63 -4.96 29.68
N ILE A 115 -1.49 -4.36 29.35
CA ILE A 115 -1.35 -2.90 29.14
C ILE A 115 -2.34 -2.36 28.10
N GLY A 116 -2.78 -3.19 27.14
CA GLY A 116 -3.81 -2.79 26.16
C GLY A 116 -5.15 -2.41 26.78
N LYS A 117 -5.51 -3.00 27.92
CA LYS A 117 -6.72 -2.61 28.67
C LYS A 117 -6.56 -1.27 29.37
N LEU A 118 -5.34 -0.83 29.64
CA LEU A 118 -5.04 0.41 30.36
C LEU A 118 -4.88 1.63 29.44
N PHE A 119 -4.29 1.43 28.25
CA PHE A 119 -3.98 2.53 27.31
C PHE A 119 -4.84 2.55 26.04
N GLY A 120 -5.67 1.52 25.85
CA GLY A 120 -6.52 1.36 24.68
C GLY A 120 -5.78 0.82 23.44
N MET A 121 -6.59 0.46 22.46
CA MET A 121 -6.15 0.01 21.14
C MET A 121 -6.37 1.12 20.12
N THR A 122 -5.56 1.14 19.07
CA THR A 122 -5.66 2.05 17.92
C THR A 122 -5.19 1.31 16.67
N ASN A 123 -5.53 1.78 15.49
CA ASN A 123 -4.92 1.29 14.25
C ASN A 123 -3.46 1.78 14.14
N GLN A 124 -2.64 1.04 13.40
CA GLN A 124 -1.20 1.32 13.26
C GLN A 124 -0.94 2.72 12.67
N VAL A 125 -1.79 3.15 11.74
CA VAL A 125 -1.93 4.53 11.30
C VAL A 125 -3.41 4.89 11.45
N PRO A 126 -3.82 5.80 12.34
CA PRO A 126 -5.21 6.24 12.46
C PRO A 126 -5.82 6.64 11.11
N ILE A 127 -7.12 6.42 10.91
CA ILE A 127 -7.78 6.60 9.61
C ILE A 127 -7.67 8.05 9.11
N GLU A 128 -7.72 9.02 10.02
CA GLU A 128 -7.56 10.45 9.70
C GLU A 128 -6.12 10.75 9.24
N GLU A 129 -5.13 10.12 9.88
CA GLU A 129 -3.73 10.23 9.46
C GLU A 129 -3.50 9.54 8.12
N TYR A 130 -4.13 8.39 7.88
CA TYR A 130 -4.09 7.68 6.61
C TYR A 130 -4.61 8.55 5.47
N GLN A 131 -5.80 9.14 5.63
CA GLN A 131 -6.37 10.06 4.64
C GLN A 131 -5.47 11.27 4.42
N ALA A 132 -4.99 11.91 5.49
CA ALA A 132 -4.11 13.08 5.39
C ALA A 132 -2.77 12.77 4.71
N ASN A 133 -2.23 11.56 4.88
CA ASN A 133 -1.00 11.14 4.20
C ASN A 133 -1.20 10.96 2.69
N ILE A 134 -2.34 10.39 2.28
CA ILE A 134 -2.66 10.22 0.86
C ILE A 134 -3.01 11.56 0.22
N ALA A 135 -3.81 12.41 0.89
CA ALA A 135 -4.13 13.77 0.45
C ALA A 135 -2.88 14.59 0.14
N LYS A 136 -1.84 14.52 0.99
CA LYS A 136 -0.55 15.18 0.72
C LYS A 136 0.11 14.77 -0.60
N ILE A 137 -0.05 13.52 -1.02
CA ILE A 137 0.47 13.03 -2.30
C ILE A 137 -0.41 13.53 -3.44
N LEU A 138 -1.74 13.44 -3.27
CA LEU A 138 -2.72 13.95 -4.24
C LEU A 138 -2.53 15.45 -4.52
N ASP A 139 -2.33 16.26 -3.48
CA ASP A 139 -2.09 17.71 -3.58
C ASP A 139 -0.76 18.04 -4.28
N ALA A 140 0.22 17.15 -4.19
CA ALA A 140 1.57 17.37 -4.69
C ALA A 140 1.76 16.98 -6.17
N VAL A 141 0.75 16.38 -6.81
CA VAL A 141 0.82 15.93 -8.21
C VAL A 141 -0.38 16.43 -9.00
N SER A 142 -0.16 16.69 -10.29
CA SER A 142 -1.23 17.04 -11.24
C SER A 142 -1.57 15.88 -12.20
N CYS A 143 -0.82 14.78 -12.17
CA CYS A 143 -1.09 13.60 -12.99
C CYS A 143 -2.19 12.73 -12.36
N PRO A 144 -2.85 11.84 -13.13
CA PRO A 144 -3.78 10.86 -12.58
C PRO A 144 -3.20 10.06 -11.41
N VAL A 145 -4.03 9.82 -10.39
CA VAL A 145 -3.71 8.99 -9.22
C VAL A 145 -4.73 7.87 -9.09
N PHE A 146 -4.24 6.64 -9.07
CA PHE A 146 -5.04 5.43 -8.89
C PHE A 146 -4.92 4.98 -7.44
N LEU A 147 -5.97 5.18 -6.67
CA LEU A 147 -6.13 4.65 -5.33
C LEU A 147 -6.60 3.21 -5.47
N ILE A 148 -5.83 2.25 -4.95
CA ILE A 148 -6.13 0.82 -5.09
C ILE A 148 -6.64 0.32 -3.75
N GLU A 149 -7.84 -0.26 -3.73
CA GLU A 149 -8.37 -0.89 -2.53
C GLU A 149 -7.38 -1.91 -1.97
N THR A 150 -7.34 -2.01 -0.65
CA THR A 150 -6.71 -3.15 0.01
C THR A 150 -7.64 -4.35 -0.14
N ALA A 151 -7.18 -5.39 -0.83
CA ALA A 151 -7.90 -6.66 -0.95
C ALA A 151 -8.11 -7.32 0.44
N PRO A 152 -9.14 -8.17 0.61
CA PRO A 152 -9.42 -8.82 1.89
C PRO A 152 -8.24 -9.69 2.37
N ASN A 153 -8.15 -9.91 3.68
CA ASN A 153 -7.23 -10.86 4.27
C ASN A 153 -7.96 -12.18 4.55
N GLN A 154 -7.26 -13.32 4.46
CA GLN A 154 -7.86 -14.61 4.86
C GLN A 154 -8.07 -14.71 6.38
N ASP A 155 -7.44 -13.85 7.18
CA ASP A 155 -7.81 -13.59 8.57
C ASP A 155 -8.98 -12.60 8.61
N ASP A 156 -10.21 -13.15 8.65
CA ASP A 156 -11.47 -12.39 8.62
C ASP A 156 -11.57 -11.30 9.69
N SER A 157 -10.88 -11.46 10.81
CA SER A 157 -10.89 -10.47 11.89
C SER A 157 -10.32 -9.10 11.47
N ARG A 158 -9.57 -9.05 10.36
CA ARG A 158 -8.96 -7.83 9.81
C ARG A 158 -9.87 -7.09 8.83
N ASN A 159 -10.79 -7.82 8.19
CA ASN A 159 -11.57 -7.31 7.07
C ASN A 159 -12.46 -6.11 7.42
N PRO A 160 -13.10 -6.02 8.60
CA PRO A 160 -13.86 -4.82 8.98
C PRO A 160 -13.01 -3.54 8.99
N ALA A 161 -11.77 -3.63 9.48
CA ALA A 161 -10.86 -2.49 9.49
C ALA A 161 -10.36 -2.17 8.08
N ILE A 162 -10.06 -3.18 7.25
CA ILE A 162 -9.69 -2.99 5.85
C ILE A 162 -10.80 -2.26 5.08
N GLN A 163 -12.05 -2.68 5.24
CA GLN A 163 -13.19 -2.05 4.57
C GLN A 163 -13.39 -0.59 5.02
N ALA A 164 -13.18 -0.28 6.30
CA ALA A 164 -13.21 1.12 6.77
C ALA A 164 -12.14 1.98 6.07
N TYR A 165 -10.94 1.45 5.83
CA TYR A 165 -9.88 2.18 5.12
C TYR A 165 -10.15 2.28 3.62
N ASN A 166 -10.75 1.25 3.00
CA ASN A 166 -11.21 1.31 1.62
C ASN A 166 -12.33 2.36 1.44
N ALA A 167 -13.24 2.50 2.41
CA ALA A 167 -14.24 3.58 2.41
C ALA A 167 -13.57 4.96 2.48
N ALA A 168 -12.56 5.13 3.34
CA ALA A 168 -11.76 6.36 3.40
C ALA A 168 -11.01 6.66 2.08
N LEU A 169 -10.55 5.64 1.35
CA LEU A 169 -10.00 5.79 0.00
C LEU A 169 -11.05 6.24 -1.02
N ALA A 170 -12.26 5.68 -0.95
CA ALA A 170 -13.36 6.07 -1.82
C ALA A 170 -13.74 7.55 -1.62
N GLU A 171 -13.84 8.00 -0.37
CA GLU A 171 -14.06 9.42 -0.05
C GLU A 171 -12.99 10.33 -0.67
N LEU A 172 -11.72 9.92 -0.63
CA LEU A 172 -10.64 10.69 -1.28
C LEU A 172 -10.76 10.70 -2.80
N ALA A 173 -11.13 9.58 -3.42
CA ALA A 173 -11.33 9.50 -4.86
C ALA A 173 -12.46 10.42 -5.34
N GLU A 174 -13.52 10.60 -4.53
CA GLU A 174 -14.62 11.53 -4.83
C GLU A 174 -14.21 13.01 -4.66
N GLN A 175 -13.30 13.30 -3.74
CA GLN A 175 -12.85 14.67 -3.44
C GLN A 175 -11.85 15.21 -4.47
N TYR A 176 -11.12 14.35 -5.17
CA TYR A 176 -10.02 14.73 -6.04
C TYR A 176 -10.30 14.33 -7.49
N ALA A 177 -10.47 15.31 -8.38
CA ALA A 177 -10.86 15.07 -9.79
C ALA A 177 -9.86 14.24 -10.61
N HIS A 178 -8.57 14.26 -10.23
CA HIS A 178 -7.53 13.44 -10.84
C HIS A 178 -7.29 12.11 -10.14
N ALA A 179 -8.07 11.79 -9.09
CA ALA A 179 -8.02 10.51 -8.41
C ALA A 179 -9.08 9.55 -8.97
N SER A 180 -8.76 8.26 -9.00
CA SER A 180 -9.71 7.20 -9.36
C SER A 180 -9.49 5.98 -8.49
N LEU A 181 -10.58 5.37 -8.05
CA LEU A 181 -10.54 4.17 -7.21
C LEU A 181 -10.52 2.90 -8.09
N ILE A 182 -9.60 2.00 -7.80
CA ILE A 182 -9.57 0.64 -8.36
C ILE A 182 -10.22 -0.30 -7.35
N HIS A 183 -11.45 -0.71 -7.66
CA HIS A 183 -12.24 -1.62 -6.85
C HIS A 183 -11.79 -3.07 -7.02
N CYS A 184 -10.99 -3.60 -6.11
CA CYS A 184 -10.52 -4.99 -6.17
C CYS A 184 -11.00 -5.86 -5.01
N TYR A 185 -11.60 -5.28 -3.95
CA TYR A 185 -11.94 -6.02 -2.74
C TYR A 185 -12.86 -7.21 -3.02
N GLU A 186 -14.01 -6.99 -3.67
CA GLU A 186 -15.00 -8.04 -3.94
C GLU A 186 -14.51 -9.10 -4.93
N VAL A 187 -13.72 -8.69 -5.92
CA VAL A 187 -13.09 -9.61 -6.88
C VAL A 187 -12.14 -10.56 -6.15
N PHE A 188 -11.35 -10.05 -5.20
CA PHE A 188 -10.43 -10.86 -4.43
C PHE A 188 -11.15 -11.69 -3.35
N ALA A 189 -12.22 -11.17 -2.75
CA ALA A 189 -13.04 -11.89 -1.78
C ALA A 189 -13.65 -13.17 -2.36
N THR A 190 -14.14 -13.08 -3.60
CA THR A 190 -14.79 -14.22 -4.29
C THR A 190 -13.81 -15.25 -4.86
N ASN A 191 -12.52 -14.92 -4.94
CA ASN A 191 -11.48 -15.74 -5.60
C ASN A 191 -10.25 -15.97 -4.70
N MET A 192 -10.42 -15.97 -3.38
CA MET A 192 -9.30 -16.06 -2.43
C MET A 192 -8.43 -17.31 -2.62
N GLN A 193 -9.00 -18.43 -3.06
CA GLN A 193 -8.26 -19.67 -3.27
C GLN A 193 -7.22 -19.55 -4.39
N ASP A 194 -7.54 -18.80 -5.44
CA ASP A 194 -6.69 -18.69 -6.63
C ASP A 194 -5.78 -17.46 -6.56
N TYR A 195 -6.23 -16.38 -5.91
CA TYR A 195 -5.53 -15.10 -5.93
C TYR A 195 -4.56 -14.88 -4.77
N TYR A 196 -4.44 -15.85 -3.85
CA TYR A 196 -3.55 -15.76 -2.70
C TYR A 196 -2.58 -16.95 -2.65
N GLN A 197 -1.33 -16.67 -2.31
CA GLN A 197 -0.33 -17.72 -2.02
C GLN A 197 -0.29 -18.09 -0.54
N ASP A 198 -0.70 -17.16 0.33
CA ASP A 198 -0.86 -17.33 1.77
C ASP A 198 -1.97 -16.38 2.27
N ALA A 199 -2.17 -16.29 3.57
CA ALA A 199 -3.26 -15.49 4.14
C ALA A 199 -3.27 -14.00 3.76
N THR A 200 -2.17 -13.45 3.27
CA THR A 200 -1.97 -12.02 3.04
C THR A 200 -1.49 -11.68 1.64
N HIS A 201 -0.61 -12.50 1.07
CA HIS A 201 0.09 -12.17 -0.16
C HIS A 201 -0.60 -12.75 -1.39
N PHE A 202 -0.59 -11.98 -2.46
CA PHE A 202 -1.16 -12.43 -3.72
C PHE A 202 -0.35 -13.56 -4.36
N SER A 203 -1.07 -14.46 -5.02
CA SER A 203 -0.47 -15.44 -5.93
C SER A 203 -0.08 -14.75 -7.26
N PRO A 204 0.65 -15.42 -8.16
CA PRO A 204 0.86 -14.92 -9.51
C PRO A 204 -0.45 -14.58 -10.25
N ALA A 205 -1.51 -15.38 -10.04
CA ALA A 205 -2.82 -15.12 -10.62
C ALA A 205 -3.48 -13.86 -10.02
N GLY A 206 -3.34 -13.64 -8.71
CA GLY A 206 -3.82 -12.42 -8.05
C GLY A 206 -3.11 -11.17 -8.58
N HIS A 207 -1.78 -11.21 -8.74
CA HIS A 207 -1.03 -10.10 -9.34
C HIS A 207 -1.45 -9.83 -10.78
N ALA A 208 -1.61 -10.87 -11.60
CA ALA A 208 -2.08 -10.74 -12.97
C ALA A 208 -3.49 -10.12 -13.03
N LYS A 209 -4.39 -10.55 -12.13
CA LYS A 209 -5.75 -10.01 -12.07
C LYS A 209 -5.76 -8.53 -11.71
N LEU A 210 -5.02 -8.13 -10.67
CA LEU A 210 -4.94 -6.72 -10.30
C LEU A 210 -4.33 -5.87 -11.41
N ALA A 211 -3.28 -6.37 -12.07
CA ALA A 211 -2.67 -5.68 -13.21
C ALA A 211 -3.65 -5.50 -14.38
N GLU A 212 -4.47 -6.52 -14.68
CA GLU A 212 -5.53 -6.45 -15.69
C GLU A 212 -6.54 -5.34 -15.36
N MET A 213 -7.03 -5.30 -14.11
CA MET A 213 -8.01 -4.31 -13.65
C MET A 213 -7.47 -2.89 -13.75
N ILE A 214 -6.20 -2.69 -13.40
CA ILE A 214 -5.52 -1.40 -13.54
C ILE A 214 -5.35 -1.02 -15.01
N SER A 215 -4.82 -1.92 -15.85
CA SER A 215 -4.45 -1.61 -17.23
C SER A 215 -5.66 -1.34 -18.13
N LYS A 216 -6.83 -1.88 -17.79
CA LYS A 216 -8.11 -1.63 -18.47
C LYS A 216 -8.84 -0.38 -17.97
N HIS A 217 -8.29 0.35 -17.00
CA HIS A 217 -8.93 1.56 -16.51
C HIS A 217 -8.97 2.63 -17.62
N PRO A 218 -10.13 3.26 -17.89
CA PRO A 218 -10.30 4.18 -19.03
C PRO A 218 -9.26 5.31 -19.11
N LEU A 219 -8.85 5.85 -17.95
CA LEU A 219 -7.83 6.90 -17.86
C LEU A 219 -6.40 6.45 -18.24
N LEU A 220 -6.14 5.15 -18.33
CA LEU A 220 -4.86 4.56 -18.76
C LEU A 220 -4.91 3.96 -20.16
N SER A 221 -6.12 3.67 -20.66
CA SER A 221 -6.34 3.07 -21.98
C SER A 221 -6.53 4.10 -23.10
N ALA A 222 -6.49 5.41 -22.79
CA ALA A 222 -6.56 6.46 -23.80
C ALA A 222 -5.19 6.61 -24.52
N PRO A 223 -5.18 6.69 -25.87
CA PRO A 223 -3.96 6.77 -26.69
C PRO A 223 -3.15 8.04 -26.47
#